data_AF-A0A945Y3Z5-F1
#
_entry.id   AF-A0A945Y3Z5-F1
#
_cell.length_a   1.000
_cell.length_b   1.000
_cell.length_c   1.000
_cell.angle_alpha   90.00
_cell.angle_beta   90.00
_cell.angle_gamma   90.00
#
_symmetry.space_group_name_H-M   'P 1'
#
loop_
_entity.id
_entity.type
_entity.pdbx_description
1 polymer ?
#
loop_
_entity_poly.entity_id
_entity_poly.type
_entity_poly.pdbx_seq_one_letter_code
_entity_poly.pdbx_strand_id
1 'polypeptide(L)'
;LVAARISGGRGKEIPSSYSIAFVGILIGSLLPFTLLCIVGVIQMGARFMIPLGGMVIGNSMKASSVALNRLVAEVGHQRSQIETLLSLGASVRQAARTVITPAIKAGLIPTLDTMKSVGLVHLPGIMTGYIIAGGDPMTAVKFQLAIIYMLAGTSGLTCLVVTLMAYKKCFNKQLQLRLLES
;
A
#
# COMPACT_ATOMS: atom_id res chain seq x y z
N LEU A 1 6.64 -8.14 11.02
CA LEU A 1 6.13 -7.69 12.35
C LEU A 1 6.45 -6.22 12.63
N VAL A 2 7.71 -5.79 12.59
CA VAL A 2 8.09 -4.36 12.77
C VAL A 2 7.37 -3.43 11.79
N ALA A 3 7.32 -3.81 10.51
CA ALA A 3 6.60 -3.04 9.48
C ALA A 3 5.12 -2.80 9.81
N ALA A 4 4.43 -3.84 10.30
CA ALA A 4 3.04 -3.75 10.72
C ALA A 4 2.86 -2.86 11.97
N ARG A 5 3.84 -2.86 12.88
CA ARG A 5 3.83 -1.99 14.07
C ARG A 5 4.00 -0.53 13.71
N ILE A 6 4.94 -0.23 12.81
CA ILE A 6 5.17 1.13 12.30
C ILE A 6 3.94 1.62 11.54
N SER A 7 3.39 0.79 10.65
CA SER A 7 2.24 1.16 9.83
C SER A 7 0.95 1.26 10.64
N GLY A 8 0.65 0.30 11.51
CA GLY A 8 -0.51 0.35 12.39
C GLY A 8 -0.46 1.54 13.37
N GLY A 9 0.74 1.99 13.72
CA GLY A 9 0.94 3.22 14.51
C GLY A 9 0.47 4.50 13.82
N ARG A 10 0.20 4.48 12.50
CA ARG A 10 -0.33 5.60 11.72
C ARG A 10 -1.86 5.65 11.65
N GLY A 11 -2.53 4.63 12.19
CA GLY A 11 -3.98 4.59 12.31
C GLY A 11 -4.40 4.14 13.70
N LYS A 12 -3.77 4.67 14.77
CA LYS A 12 -4.01 4.25 16.16
C LYS A 12 -5.46 4.39 16.59
N GLU A 13 -6.18 5.34 16.00
CA GLU A 13 -7.61 5.56 16.22
C GLU A 13 -8.43 4.35 15.77
N ILE A 14 -7.97 3.60 14.76
CA ILE A 14 -8.69 2.44 14.22
C ILE A 14 -8.48 1.20 15.12
N PRO A 15 -9.55 0.54 15.57
CA PRO A 15 -9.41 -0.65 16.39
C PRO A 15 -8.75 -1.77 15.58
N SER A 16 -7.76 -2.44 16.19
CA SER A 16 -6.95 -3.49 15.55
C SER A 16 -6.12 -3.04 14.34
N SER A 17 -5.72 -1.76 14.28
CA SER A 17 -4.90 -1.20 13.19
C SER A 17 -3.61 -1.99 12.91
N TYR A 18 -2.96 -2.53 13.94
CA TYR A 18 -1.80 -3.41 13.79
C TYR A 18 -2.11 -4.67 12.95
N SER A 19 -3.20 -5.39 13.27
CA SER A 19 -3.58 -6.61 12.58
C SER A 19 -4.00 -6.32 11.14
N ILE A 20 -4.66 -5.19 10.90
CA ILE A 20 -5.04 -4.74 9.56
C ILE A 20 -3.79 -4.43 8.72
N ALA A 21 -2.85 -3.68 9.28
CA ALA A 21 -1.58 -3.40 8.62
C ALA A 21 -0.77 -4.67 8.37
N PHE A 22 -0.77 -5.62 9.32
CA PHE A 22 -0.09 -6.91 9.16
C PHE A 22 -0.67 -7.72 8.01
N VAL A 23 -2.00 -7.92 7.99
CA VAL A 23 -2.68 -8.68 6.93
C VAL A 23 -2.53 -7.99 5.58
N GLY A 24 -2.68 -6.66 5.55
CA GLY A 24 -2.53 -5.88 4.32
C GLY A 24 -1.12 -5.95 3.73
N ILE A 25 -0.08 -5.76 4.56
CA ILE A 25 1.30 -5.89 4.13
C ILE A 25 1.59 -7.34 3.70
N LEU A 26 1.09 -8.33 4.44
CA LEU A 26 1.33 -9.74 4.14
C LEU A 26 0.71 -10.14 2.80
N ILE A 27 -0.57 -9.83 2.58
CA ILE A 27 -1.28 -10.12 1.32
C ILE A 27 -0.68 -9.31 0.17
N GLY A 28 -0.47 -8.00 0.38
CA GLY A 28 0.05 -7.10 -0.63
C GLY A 28 1.49 -7.42 -1.05
N SER A 29 2.31 -7.97 -0.15
CA SER A 29 3.67 -8.41 -0.48
C SER A 29 3.73 -9.82 -1.06
N LEU A 30 3.05 -10.79 -0.45
CA LEU A 30 3.13 -12.19 -0.89
C LEU A 30 2.50 -12.42 -2.25
N LEU A 31 1.30 -11.88 -2.51
CA LEU A 31 0.58 -12.21 -3.73
C LEU A 31 1.34 -11.78 -5.00
N PRO A 32 1.77 -10.51 -5.15
CA PRO A 32 2.50 -10.09 -6.36
C PRO A 32 3.86 -10.76 -6.45
N PHE A 33 4.57 -10.86 -5.33
CA PHE A 33 5.91 -11.42 -5.31
C PHE A 33 5.91 -12.90 -5.71
N THR A 34 5.03 -13.71 -5.12
CA THR A 34 4.89 -15.14 -5.47
C THR A 34 4.40 -15.33 -6.89
N LEU A 35 3.46 -14.52 -7.37
CA LEU A 35 2.99 -14.56 -8.76
C LEU A 35 4.15 -14.36 -9.75
N LEU A 36 4.99 -13.36 -9.52
CA LEU A 36 6.14 -13.07 -10.38
C LEU A 36 7.25 -14.14 -10.30
N CYS A 37 7.43 -14.77 -9.15
CA CYS A 37 8.31 -15.93 -9.02
C CYS A 37 7.78 -17.13 -9.82
N ILE A 38 6.47 -17.41 -9.77
CA ILE A 38 5.84 -18.53 -10.50
C ILE A 38 5.93 -18.31 -12.02
N VAL A 39 5.73 -17.08 -12.49
CA VAL A 39 5.86 -16.74 -13.92
C VAL A 39 7.33 -16.82 -14.40
N GLY A 40 8.29 -16.93 -13.49
CA GLY A 40 9.71 -17.08 -13.81
C GLY A 40 10.42 -15.78 -14.16
N VAL A 41 9.79 -14.63 -13.89
CA VAL A 41 10.40 -13.30 -14.13
C VAL A 41 11.50 -13.02 -13.10
N ILE A 42 11.30 -13.46 -11.85
CA ILE A 42 12.26 -13.30 -10.75
C ILE A 42 12.97 -14.63 -10.52
N GLN A 43 14.29 -14.65 -10.71
CA GLN A 43 15.11 -15.81 -10.38
C GLN A 43 15.13 -16.03 -8.87
N MET A 44 14.90 -17.29 -8.44
CA MET A 44 14.89 -17.73 -7.03
C MET A 44 16.30 -17.77 -6.38
N GLY A 45 17.21 -16.90 -6.81
CA GLY A 45 18.54 -16.77 -6.23
C GLY A 45 18.54 -15.85 -5.02
N ALA A 46 19.24 -16.24 -3.95
CA ALA A 46 19.36 -15.44 -2.71
C ALA A 46 19.81 -13.99 -2.95
N ARG A 47 20.69 -13.77 -3.95
CA ARG A 47 21.19 -12.45 -4.37
C ARG A 47 20.08 -11.46 -4.80
N PHE A 48 18.95 -11.97 -5.31
CA PHE A 48 17.81 -11.15 -5.73
C PHE A 48 16.68 -11.19 -4.70
N MET A 49 16.43 -12.35 -4.09
CA MET A 49 15.34 -12.50 -3.12
C MET A 49 15.52 -11.62 -1.89
N ILE A 50 16.75 -11.49 -1.37
CA ILE A 50 17.00 -10.71 -0.14
C ILE A 50 16.70 -9.22 -0.38
N PRO A 51 17.29 -8.55 -1.41
CA PRO A 51 16.95 -7.15 -1.69
C PRO A 51 15.48 -6.95 -2.07
N LEU A 52 14.94 -7.80 -2.95
CA LEU A 52 13.56 -7.63 -3.44
C LEU A 52 12.53 -7.83 -2.33
N GLY A 53 12.72 -8.83 -1.47
CA GLY A 53 11.85 -9.04 -0.30
C GLY A 53 11.82 -7.81 0.61
N GLY A 54 12.99 -7.22 0.89
CA GLY A 54 13.10 -5.97 1.63
C GLY A 54 12.35 -4.81 0.95
N MET A 55 12.50 -4.66 -0.37
CA MET A 55 11.81 -3.60 -1.13
C MET A 55 10.29 -3.78 -1.14
N VAL A 56 9.79 -5.00 -1.32
CA VAL A 56 8.35 -5.30 -1.37
C VAL A 56 7.71 -5.01 -0.01
N ILE A 57 8.30 -5.52 1.08
CA ILE A 57 7.81 -5.27 2.45
C ILE A 57 7.89 -3.78 2.79
N GLY A 58 9.00 -3.12 2.45
CA GLY A 58 9.22 -1.70 2.71
C GLY A 58 8.23 -0.79 1.97
N ASN A 59 7.94 -1.07 0.70
CA ASN A 59 6.94 -0.33 -0.07
C ASN A 59 5.53 -0.58 0.45
N SER A 60 5.18 -1.84 0.75
CA SER A 60 3.90 -2.18 1.37
C SER A 60 3.70 -1.40 2.69
N MET A 61 4.73 -1.34 3.53
CA MET A 61 4.70 -0.58 4.79
C MET A 61 4.44 0.91 4.55
N LYS A 62 5.15 1.54 3.61
CA LYS A 62 4.96 2.97 3.28
C LYS A 62 3.54 3.22 2.75
N ALA A 63 3.09 2.40 1.80
CA ALA A 63 1.77 2.50 1.20
C ALA A 63 0.65 2.36 2.24
N SER A 64 0.72 1.30 3.07
CA SER A 64 -0.21 1.07 4.18
C SER A 64 -0.23 2.23 5.19
N SER A 65 0.95 2.74 5.56
CA SER A 65 1.09 3.83 6.53
C SER A 65 0.42 5.12 6.06
N VAL A 66 0.64 5.49 4.80
CA VAL A 66 0.06 6.70 4.21
C VAL A 66 -1.45 6.52 4.00
N ALA A 67 -1.88 5.35 3.53
CA ALA A 67 -3.31 5.04 3.34
C ALA A 67 -4.08 5.10 4.65
N LEU A 68 -3.57 4.48 5.74
CA LEU A 68 -4.21 4.53 7.06
C LEU A 68 -4.28 5.95 7.60
N ASN A 69 -3.17 6.69 7.57
CA ASN A 69 -3.11 8.06 8.05
C ASN A 69 -4.12 8.95 7.29
N ARG A 70 -4.18 8.81 5.97
CA ARG A 70 -5.12 9.59 5.16
C ARG A 70 -6.56 9.17 5.42
N LEU A 71 -6.84 7.88 5.57
CA LEU A 71 -8.20 7.40 5.88
C LEU A 71 -8.71 7.99 7.20
N VAL A 72 -7.90 7.97 8.25
CA VAL A 72 -8.25 8.55 9.55
C VAL A 72 -8.54 10.05 9.41
N ALA A 73 -7.64 10.80 8.76
CA ALA A 73 -7.82 12.22 8.53
C ALA A 73 -9.11 12.54 7.74
N GLU A 74 -9.41 11.78 6.68
CA GLU A 74 -10.61 11.98 5.86
C GLU A 74 -11.90 11.64 6.61
N VAL A 75 -11.89 10.59 7.43
CA VAL A 75 -13.05 10.23 8.26
C VAL A 75 -13.33 11.30 9.31
N GLY A 76 -12.29 11.84 9.95
CA GLY A 76 -12.43 12.96 10.89
C GLY A 76 -12.96 14.22 10.20
N HIS A 77 -12.39 14.59 9.06
CA HIS A 77 -12.76 15.81 8.32
C HIS A 77 -14.16 15.74 7.70
N GLN A 78 -14.57 14.60 7.16
CA GLN A 78 -15.85 14.43 6.46
C GLN A 78 -16.95 13.84 7.33
N ARG A 79 -16.79 13.81 8.67
CA ARG A 79 -17.74 13.19 9.60
C ARG A 79 -19.19 13.64 9.38
N SER A 80 -19.42 14.95 9.37
CA SER A 80 -20.76 15.53 9.18
C SER A 80 -21.37 15.12 7.83
N GLN A 81 -20.59 15.05 6.77
CA GLN A 81 -21.06 14.60 5.45
C GLN A 81 -21.43 13.11 5.48
N ILE A 82 -20.60 12.27 6.12
CA ILE A 82 -20.86 10.83 6.26
C ILE A 82 -22.15 10.60 7.04
N GLU A 83 -22.33 11.28 8.18
CA GLU A 83 -23.53 11.15 9.02
C GLU A 83 -24.79 11.68 8.30
N THR A 84 -24.66 12.76 7.52
CA THR A 84 -25.76 13.29 6.69
C THR A 84 -26.17 12.27 5.62
N LEU A 85 -25.20 11.69 4.90
CA LEU A 85 -25.49 10.67 3.88
C LEU A 85 -26.18 9.45 4.49
N LEU A 86 -25.72 8.98 5.66
CA LEU A 86 -26.35 7.87 6.36
C LEU A 86 -27.78 8.20 6.80
N SER A 87 -28.02 9.43 7.27
CA SER A 87 -29.34 9.92 7.68
C SER A 87 -30.31 10.05 6.49
N LEU A 88 -29.80 10.33 5.30
CA LEU A 88 -30.54 10.32 4.03
C LEU A 88 -30.76 8.90 3.47
N GLY A 89 -30.38 7.85 4.20
CA GLY A 89 -30.57 6.46 3.81
C GLY A 89 -29.48 5.88 2.91
N ALA A 90 -28.34 6.57 2.74
CA ALA A 90 -27.21 6.01 2.00
C ALA A 90 -26.60 4.80 2.74
N SER A 91 -26.10 3.83 1.97
CA SER A 91 -25.37 2.70 2.55
C SER A 91 -23.99 3.12 3.08
N VAL A 92 -23.45 2.39 4.07
CA VAL A 92 -22.08 2.60 4.59
C VAL A 92 -21.04 2.63 3.47
N ARG A 93 -21.21 1.79 2.44
CA ARG A 93 -20.27 1.72 1.32
C ARG A 93 -20.31 2.98 0.45
N GLN A 94 -21.49 3.58 0.27
CA GLN A 94 -21.64 4.85 -0.47
C GLN A 94 -21.05 6.00 0.33
N ALA A 95 -21.39 6.11 1.62
CA ALA A 95 -20.86 7.16 2.49
C ALA A 95 -19.34 7.06 2.67
N ALA A 96 -18.80 5.84 2.82
CA ALA A 96 -17.36 5.64 2.97
C ALA A 96 -16.56 5.82 1.67
N ARG A 97 -17.19 5.86 0.49
CA ARG A 97 -16.48 5.98 -0.80
C ARG A 97 -15.70 7.29 -0.90
N THR A 98 -16.23 8.36 -0.30
CA THR A 98 -15.62 9.70 -0.29
C THR A 98 -14.32 9.75 0.50
N VAL A 99 -14.13 8.85 1.48
CA VAL A 99 -12.92 8.76 2.31
C VAL A 99 -11.98 7.62 1.89
N ILE A 100 -12.52 6.52 1.35
CA ILE A 100 -11.73 5.37 0.87
C ILE A 100 -10.91 5.77 -0.37
N THR A 101 -11.52 6.48 -1.33
CA THR A 101 -10.87 6.80 -2.60
C THR A 101 -9.65 7.71 -2.41
N PRO A 102 -9.72 8.81 -1.64
CA PRO A 102 -8.55 9.64 -1.35
C PRO A 102 -7.47 8.90 -0.55
N ALA A 103 -7.86 8.03 0.38
CA ALA A 103 -6.90 7.24 1.17
C ALA A 103 -6.05 6.30 0.30
N ILE A 104 -6.70 5.54 -0.60
CA ILE A 104 -6.00 4.65 -1.53
C ILE A 104 -5.10 5.45 -2.46
N LYS A 105 -5.61 6.56 -3.03
CA LYS A 105 -4.82 7.45 -3.90
C LYS A 105 -3.59 7.95 -3.18
N ALA A 106 -3.74 8.48 -1.97
CA ALA A 106 -2.62 8.99 -1.17
C ALA A 106 -1.55 7.92 -0.92
N GLY A 107 -1.94 6.70 -0.58
CA GLY A 107 -1.00 5.60 -0.37
C GLY A 107 -0.22 5.18 -1.62
N LEU A 108 -0.78 5.42 -2.81
CA LEU A 108 -0.16 5.11 -4.10
C LEU A 108 0.76 6.20 -4.63
N ILE A 109 0.60 7.46 -4.20
CA ILE A 109 1.41 8.60 -4.67
C ILE A 109 2.91 8.29 -4.66
N PRO A 110 3.53 7.82 -3.56
CA PRO A 110 4.98 7.61 -3.53
C PRO A 110 5.47 6.60 -4.57
N THR A 111 4.69 5.55 -4.82
CA THR A 111 5.04 4.51 -5.79
C THR A 111 4.89 5.01 -7.22
N LEU A 112 3.84 5.78 -7.50
CA LEU A 112 3.63 6.39 -8.81
C LEU A 112 4.69 7.46 -9.12
N ASP A 113 5.08 8.26 -8.13
CA ASP A 113 6.11 9.28 -8.33
C ASP A 113 7.48 8.65 -8.61
N THR A 114 7.81 7.57 -7.91
CA THR A 114 9.03 6.78 -8.19
C THR A 114 9.00 6.16 -9.59
N MET A 115 7.83 5.67 -10.02
CA MET A 115 7.67 5.09 -11.36
C MET A 115 7.84 6.16 -12.46
N LYS A 116 7.34 7.38 -12.25
CA LYS A 116 7.48 8.49 -13.20
C LYS A 116 8.91 9.01 -13.31
N SER A 117 9.66 9.02 -12.20
CA SER A 117 11.02 9.57 -12.17
C SER A 117 12.08 8.57 -12.65
N VAL A 118 11.79 7.27 -12.64
CA VAL A 118 12.72 6.23 -13.08
C VAL A 118 13.12 6.43 -14.54
N GLY A 119 14.42 6.33 -14.82
CA GLY A 119 14.97 6.39 -16.17
C GLY A 119 15.05 7.81 -16.76
N LEU A 120 14.27 8.76 -16.23
CA LEU A 120 14.37 10.18 -16.58
C LEU A 120 15.28 10.95 -15.64
N VAL A 121 15.06 10.81 -14.32
CA VAL A 121 15.79 11.58 -13.29
C VAL A 121 16.87 10.73 -12.64
N HIS A 122 16.59 9.45 -12.40
CA HIS A 122 17.54 8.54 -11.77
C HIS A 122 17.44 7.12 -12.31
N LEU A 123 18.60 6.47 -12.43
CA LEU A 123 18.72 5.04 -12.73
C LEU A 123 18.67 4.25 -11.41
N PRO A 124 17.76 3.28 -11.23
CA PRO A 124 17.70 2.48 -10.00
C PRO A 124 19.01 1.75 -9.68
N GLY A 125 19.36 1.67 -8.40
CA GLY A 125 20.65 1.13 -7.97
C GLY A 125 20.93 -0.31 -8.42
N ILE A 126 19.92 -1.19 -8.45
CA ILE A 126 20.09 -2.57 -8.97
C ILE A 126 20.42 -2.56 -10.47
N MET A 127 19.73 -1.71 -11.24
CA MET A 127 19.96 -1.57 -12.67
C MET A 127 21.34 -1.00 -12.96
N THR A 128 21.71 0.09 -12.30
CA THR A 128 23.02 0.72 -12.43
C THR A 128 24.14 -0.22 -11.99
N GLY A 129 23.96 -0.94 -10.87
CA GLY A 129 24.93 -1.91 -10.38
C GLY A 129 25.14 -3.09 -11.35
N TYR A 130 24.07 -3.58 -11.98
CA TYR A 130 24.17 -4.62 -13.00
C TYR A 130 24.93 -4.15 -14.25
N ILE A 131 24.69 -2.91 -14.69
CA ILE A 131 25.38 -2.30 -15.83
C ILE A 131 26.86 -2.08 -15.52
N ILE A 132 27.19 -1.51 -14.35
CA ILE A 132 28.59 -1.28 -13.93
C ILE A 132 29.37 -2.59 -13.80
N ALA A 133 28.69 -3.68 -13.41
CA ALA A 133 29.29 -5.02 -13.36
C ALA A 133 29.53 -5.67 -14.74
N GLY A 134 29.32 -4.93 -15.84
CA GLY A 134 29.52 -5.42 -17.21
C GLY A 134 28.32 -6.19 -17.78
N GLY A 135 27.17 -6.15 -17.11
CA GLY A 135 25.93 -6.76 -17.61
C GLY A 135 25.32 -5.97 -18.76
N ASP A 136 24.59 -6.66 -19.64
CA ASP A 136 23.88 -6.05 -20.77
C ASP A 136 22.82 -5.01 -20.29
N PRO A 137 22.90 -3.75 -20.76
CA PRO A 137 21.96 -2.70 -20.37
C PRO A 137 20.50 -3.02 -20.71
N MET A 138 20.25 -3.69 -21.83
CA MET A 138 18.88 -4.02 -22.25
C MET A 138 18.22 -4.98 -21.25
N THR A 139 18.98 -5.98 -20.80
CA THR A 139 18.55 -6.92 -19.77
C THR A 139 18.30 -6.23 -18.42
N ALA A 140 19.19 -5.30 -18.04
CA ALA A 140 19.06 -4.52 -16.79
C ALA A 140 17.74 -3.73 -16.75
N VAL A 141 17.41 -3.04 -17.85
CA VAL A 141 16.21 -2.21 -17.96
C VAL A 141 14.94 -3.07 -17.89
N LYS A 142 14.89 -4.19 -18.62
CA LYS A 142 13.73 -5.10 -18.60
C LYS A 142 13.46 -5.64 -17.20
N PHE A 143 14.50 -6.06 -16.49
CA PHE A 143 14.38 -6.56 -15.12
C PHE A 143 13.91 -5.45 -14.17
N GLN A 144 14.44 -4.24 -14.32
CA GLN A 144 14.06 -3.10 -13.50
C GLN A 144 12.59 -2.69 -13.70
N LEU A 145 12.09 -2.71 -14.94
CA LEU A 145 10.68 -2.47 -15.22
C LEU A 145 9.79 -3.51 -14.53
N ALA A 146 10.15 -4.79 -14.58
CA ALA A 146 9.41 -5.84 -13.88
C ALA A 146 9.32 -5.59 -12.37
N ILE A 147 10.43 -5.16 -11.75
CA ILE A 147 10.44 -4.80 -10.31
C ILE A 147 9.52 -3.61 -10.04
N ILE A 148 9.53 -2.58 -10.87
CA ILE A 148 8.72 -1.37 -10.63
C ILE A 148 7.22 -1.68 -10.75
N TYR A 149 6.82 -2.47 -11.75
CA TYR A 149 5.44 -2.92 -11.88
C TYR A 149 5.03 -3.82 -10.71
N MET A 150 5.92 -4.70 -10.24
CA MET A 150 5.68 -5.49 -9.03
C MET A 150 5.44 -4.61 -7.80
N LEU A 151 6.29 -3.60 -7.58
CA LEU A 151 6.16 -2.69 -6.45
C LEU A 151 4.87 -1.86 -6.55
N ALA A 152 4.46 -1.46 -7.74
CA ALA A 152 3.18 -0.81 -7.99
C ALA A 152 1.99 -1.71 -7.64
N GLY A 153 2.01 -2.97 -8.09
CA GLY A 153 0.99 -3.96 -7.73
C GLY A 153 0.94 -4.23 -6.23
N THR A 154 2.11 -4.35 -5.60
CA THR A 154 2.30 -4.54 -4.16
C THR A 154 1.68 -3.39 -3.36
N SER A 155 2.04 -2.15 -3.66
CA SER A 155 1.50 -0.96 -3.00
C SER A 155 -0.01 -0.83 -3.24
N GLY A 156 -0.49 -1.09 -4.45
CA GLY A 156 -1.91 -1.01 -4.79
C GLY A 156 -2.76 -2.02 -4.03
N LEU A 157 -2.35 -3.30 -4.03
CA LEU A 157 -3.03 -4.35 -3.26
C LEU A 157 -2.98 -4.07 -1.76
N THR A 158 -1.84 -3.63 -1.25
CA THR A 158 -1.70 -3.26 0.17
C THR A 158 -2.69 -2.14 0.53
N CYS A 159 -2.70 -1.04 -0.23
CA CYS A 159 -3.63 0.07 -0.01
C CYS A 159 -5.08 -0.37 -0.04
N LEU A 160 -5.46 -1.22 -1.01
CA LEU A 160 -6.82 -1.74 -1.13
C LEU A 160 -7.20 -2.57 0.08
N VAL A 161 -6.42 -3.59 0.44
CA VAL A 161 -6.72 -4.49 1.56
C VAL A 161 -6.78 -3.72 2.87
N VAL A 162 -5.78 -2.88 3.15
CA VAL A 162 -5.70 -2.11 4.39
C VAL A 162 -6.87 -1.16 4.51
N THR A 163 -7.15 -0.36 3.47
CA THR A 163 -8.25 0.62 3.50
C THR A 163 -9.60 -0.09 3.62
N LEU A 164 -9.81 -1.20 2.88
CA LEU A 164 -11.05 -1.97 2.90
C LEU A 164 -11.30 -2.67 4.25
N MET A 165 -10.26 -3.12 4.93
CA MET A 165 -10.39 -3.70 6.27
C MET A 165 -10.56 -2.61 7.33
N ALA A 166 -9.85 -1.50 7.19
CA ALA A 166 -9.89 -0.37 8.11
C ALA A 166 -11.25 0.33 8.12
N TYR A 167 -11.84 0.66 6.97
CA TYR A 167 -13.12 1.39 6.96
C TYR A 167 -14.23 0.61 7.65
N LYS A 168 -14.28 -0.73 7.50
CA LYS A 168 -15.29 -1.57 8.17
C LYS A 168 -15.21 -1.49 9.68
N LYS A 169 -14.03 -1.19 10.23
CA LYS A 169 -13.77 -1.06 11.65
C LYS A 169 -14.03 0.36 12.18
N CYS A 170 -14.18 1.35 11.29
CA CYS A 170 -14.54 2.72 11.65
C CYS A 170 -16.02 2.89 11.99
N PHE A 171 -16.89 2.01 11.50
CA PHE A 171 -18.34 2.03 11.75
C PHE A 171 -18.75 0.98 12.79
N ASN A 172 -19.63 1.37 13.71
CA ASN A 172 -20.25 0.45 14.67
C ASN A 172 -21.50 -0.24 14.07
N LYS A 173 -22.05 -1.26 14.76
CA LYS A 173 -23.28 -1.97 14.33
C LYS A 173 -24.49 -1.04 14.16
N GLN A 174 -24.48 0.12 14.82
CA GLN A 174 -25.50 1.17 14.73
C GLN A 174 -25.18 2.26 13.69
N LEU A 175 -24.23 2.01 12.77
CA LEU A 175 -23.80 2.95 11.72
C LEU A 175 -23.09 4.23 12.24
N GLN A 176 -22.78 4.31 13.54
CA GLN A 176 -22.04 5.42 14.13
C GLN A 176 -20.53 5.29 13.94
N LEU A 177 -19.86 6.42 13.72
CA LEU A 177 -18.40 6.52 13.60
C LEU A 177 -17.74 6.40 14.98
N ARG A 178 -16.94 5.36 15.19
CA ARG A 178 -16.32 5.04 16.50
C ARG A 178 -15.02 5.79 16.79
N LEU A 179 -14.43 6.45 15.79
CA LEU A 179 -13.04 6.90 15.83
C LEU A 179 -12.73 8.09 16.77
N LEU A 180 -13.74 8.72 17.39
CA LEU A 180 -13.57 10.01 18.07
C LEU A 180 -14.21 10.07 19.49
N GLU A 181 -14.47 8.93 20.13
CA GLU A 181 -14.95 8.89 21.53
C GLU A 181 -13.82 8.75 22.56
N SER A 182 -12.62 9.25 22.26
CA SER A 182 -11.48 9.28 23.21
C SER A 182 -11.39 10.60 23.93
#